data_AF-A0A2A8D2Y1-F1
#
_entry.id   AF-A0A2A8D2Y1-F1
#
_cell.length_a   1.000
_cell.length_b   1.000
_cell.length_c   1.000
_cell.angle_alpha   90.00
_cell.angle_beta   90.00
_cell.angle_gamma   90.00
#
_symmetry.space_group_name_H-M   'P 1'
#
loop_
_entity.id
_entity.type
_entity.pdbx_description
1 polymer ?
#
loop_
_entity_poly.entity_id
_entity_poly.type
_entity_poly.pdbx_seq_one_letter_code
_entity_poly.pdbx_strand_id
1 'polypeptide(L)'
;MNTSDSLAVSRVRQIDAADAVRSSLVRQVRAAIQGVNGHRTVRRVLVDVEQRVDTADFLRSQAFETSVYWAGRGTDRSVAAVGAAEVLSGKSGAVDTDVLEDAIVARAQSLPDGARYYGGMRFDAFQATNNDYPDRGWESFGTYRFVLPRFELIQSGSEQHIVCNIVGPSDVKHIDEVVADVNRLLLPAKRQRSPGFPSPTGRTDVPARENWMSIIQGVLESISAGAVEKVVMARSATLSHDVDVDPYAVLQQLAPATPNCFHFSFDFGGDSTFVGASPERLFRQTNCTVYSEAVAGTRSRAQTTREDRALRDDLMTSDKDRREHAFVEDAIREMLAPLCTTLDSPNQRTEMKLSGGRHIWTRIEGTLNDDVSPVALLAALHPTPAVGGVPSERALETIREREGFDRGWYAGPVGWIGKDEAEFAVAIRSARIRGAQMALYSGAGIVRGSDPQEEWDEIEQKIGNFLSLVD
;
A
#
# COMPACT_ATOMS: atom_id res chain seq x y z
N MET A 1 -32.78 35.92 22.66
CA MET A 1 -32.32 36.36 21.32
C MET A 1 -30.83 36.10 21.22
N ASN A 2 -30.37 35.56 20.08
CA ASN A 2 -28.99 35.29 19.65
C ASN A 2 -28.31 33.95 19.97
N THR A 3 -28.99 32.82 19.73
CA THR A 3 -28.31 31.51 19.52
C THR A 3 -28.67 30.84 18.19
N SER A 4 -29.73 31.28 17.49
CA SER A 4 -30.14 30.74 16.18
C SER A 4 -29.39 31.33 14.98
N ASP A 5 -28.96 32.60 15.04
CA ASP A 5 -28.25 33.25 13.93
C ASP A 5 -26.80 32.77 13.76
N SER A 6 -26.13 32.37 14.84
CA SER A 6 -24.74 31.86 14.79
C SER A 6 -24.62 30.52 14.05
N LEU A 7 -25.60 29.62 14.23
CA LEU A 7 -25.65 28.32 13.56
C LEU A 7 -25.99 28.45 12.07
N ALA A 8 -26.89 29.37 11.70
CA ALA A 8 -27.25 29.66 10.33
C ALA A 8 -26.11 30.34 9.54
N VAL A 9 -25.45 31.35 10.14
CA VAL A 9 -24.31 32.04 9.51
C VAL A 9 -23.09 31.11 9.34
N SER A 10 -22.88 30.16 10.25
CA SER A 10 -21.82 29.14 10.08
C SER A 10 -22.14 28.12 8.99
N ARG A 11 -23.41 27.79 8.76
CA ARG A 11 -23.84 26.91 7.66
C ARG A 11 -23.76 27.62 6.29
N VAL A 12 -24.12 28.90 6.23
CA VAL A 12 -24.08 29.70 4.98
C VAL A 12 -22.64 29.89 4.50
N ARG A 13 -21.69 30.26 5.37
CA ARG A 13 -20.26 30.40 4.98
C ARG A 13 -19.58 29.07 4.61
N GLN A 14 -20.08 27.93 5.09
CA GLN A 14 -19.52 26.60 4.79
C GLN A 14 -19.97 26.04 3.44
N ILE A 15 -21.12 26.49 2.94
CA ILE A 15 -21.60 26.14 1.59
C ILE A 15 -20.76 26.87 0.53
N ASP A 16 -20.35 28.11 0.79
CA ASP A 16 -19.63 28.97 -0.17
C ASP A 16 -18.24 28.45 -0.59
N ALA A 17 -17.43 27.90 0.34
CA ALA A 17 -16.05 27.51 0.03
C ALA A 17 -15.95 26.26 -0.86
N ALA A 18 -16.73 25.22 -0.55
CA ALA A 18 -16.77 24.00 -1.35
C ALA A 18 -17.39 24.26 -2.74
N ASP A 19 -18.42 25.11 -2.82
CA ASP A 19 -19.01 25.54 -4.10
C ASP A 19 -18.05 26.37 -4.94
N ALA A 20 -17.24 27.24 -4.32
CA ALA A 20 -16.20 27.99 -5.01
C ALA A 20 -15.14 27.07 -5.63
N VAL A 21 -14.69 26.06 -4.89
CA VAL A 21 -13.74 25.04 -5.38
C VAL A 21 -14.34 24.28 -6.56
N ARG A 22 -15.57 23.75 -6.44
CA ARG A 22 -16.27 23.06 -7.54
C ARG A 22 -16.46 23.95 -8.77
N SER A 23 -16.90 25.18 -8.58
CA SER A 23 -17.10 26.15 -9.67
C SER A 23 -15.79 26.47 -10.39
N SER A 24 -14.70 26.63 -9.64
CA SER A 24 -13.36 26.83 -10.22
C SER A 24 -12.91 25.59 -11.00
N LEU A 25 -13.08 24.39 -10.44
CA LEU A 25 -12.79 23.13 -11.13
C LEU A 25 -13.58 23.01 -12.44
N VAL A 26 -14.91 23.21 -12.44
CA VAL A 26 -15.74 23.12 -13.65
C VAL A 26 -15.24 24.08 -14.73
N ARG A 27 -14.95 25.33 -14.38
CA ARG A 27 -14.44 26.33 -15.32
C ARG A 27 -13.10 25.88 -15.92
N GLN A 28 -12.18 25.41 -15.09
CA GLN A 28 -10.85 24.99 -15.55
C GLN A 28 -10.89 23.67 -16.33
N VAL A 29 -11.74 22.71 -15.95
CA VAL A 29 -12.00 21.46 -16.69
C VAL A 29 -12.50 21.77 -18.10
N ARG A 30 -13.48 22.68 -18.23
CA ARG A 30 -13.99 23.11 -19.55
C ARG A 30 -12.94 23.83 -20.39
N ALA A 31 -12.02 24.58 -19.77
CA ALA A 31 -10.92 25.21 -20.47
C ALA A 31 -9.84 24.20 -20.90
N ALA A 32 -9.51 23.23 -20.05
CA ALA A 32 -8.45 22.26 -20.27
C ALA A 32 -8.71 21.29 -21.44
N ILE A 33 -9.96 21.10 -21.82
CA ILE A 33 -10.35 20.25 -22.96
C ILE A 33 -10.33 20.97 -24.31
N GLN A 34 -10.15 22.30 -24.34
CA GLN A 34 -10.09 23.04 -25.60
C GLN A 34 -8.84 22.64 -26.39
N GLY A 35 -9.02 22.31 -27.67
CA GLY A 35 -7.92 21.90 -28.56
C GLY A 35 -7.38 20.49 -28.33
N VAL A 36 -8.07 19.66 -27.53
CA VAL A 36 -7.76 18.21 -27.45
C VAL A 36 -8.26 17.54 -28.73
N ASN A 37 -7.32 16.94 -29.47
CA ASN A 37 -7.57 16.27 -30.76
C ASN A 37 -7.75 14.75 -30.57
N GLY A 38 -7.83 14.00 -31.68
CA GLY A 38 -8.10 12.55 -31.67
C GLY A 38 -7.03 11.63 -31.05
N HIS A 39 -5.96 12.16 -30.46
CA HIS A 39 -4.93 11.37 -29.79
C HIS A 39 -5.17 11.29 -28.28
N ARG A 40 -4.70 10.21 -27.64
CA ARG A 40 -4.80 10.06 -26.19
C ARG A 40 -3.95 11.12 -25.49
N THR A 41 -4.55 11.91 -24.61
CA THR A 41 -3.85 12.91 -23.80
C THR A 41 -4.42 12.97 -22.39
N VAL A 42 -3.57 13.10 -21.39
CA VAL A 42 -4.00 13.36 -20.00
C VAL A 42 -3.77 14.83 -19.66
N ARG A 43 -4.82 15.50 -19.18
CA ARG A 43 -4.77 16.86 -18.65
C ARG A 43 -5.06 16.81 -17.16
N ARG A 44 -4.37 17.66 -16.40
CA ARG A 44 -4.50 17.76 -14.96
C ARG A 44 -4.91 19.18 -14.60
N VAL A 45 -6.06 19.32 -13.97
CA VAL A 45 -6.58 20.59 -13.46
C VAL A 45 -6.43 20.60 -11.96
N LEU A 46 -5.87 21.66 -11.40
CA LEU A 46 -5.58 21.78 -9.97
C LEU A 46 -6.20 23.07 -9.42
N VAL A 47 -6.86 22.96 -8.28
CA VAL A 47 -7.49 24.09 -7.57
C VAL A 47 -7.12 24.01 -6.10
N ASP A 48 -6.71 25.15 -5.54
CA ASP A 48 -6.36 25.26 -4.13
C ASP A 48 -7.58 25.07 -3.23
N VAL A 49 -7.37 24.40 -2.09
CA VAL A 49 -8.38 24.18 -1.07
C VAL A 49 -7.98 24.98 0.16
N GLU A 50 -8.50 26.21 0.27
CA GLU A 50 -8.17 27.13 1.37
C GLU A 50 -8.63 26.61 2.73
N GLN A 51 -9.81 25.99 2.78
CA GLN A 51 -10.32 25.36 3.98
C GLN A 51 -9.87 23.92 4.06
N ARG A 52 -8.93 23.62 4.96
CA ARG A 52 -8.39 22.28 5.14
C ARG A 52 -9.48 21.22 5.34
N VAL A 53 -9.41 20.18 4.53
CA VAL A 53 -10.26 18.99 4.55
C VAL A 53 -9.45 17.80 5.06
N ASP A 54 -9.98 17.03 6.02
CA ASP A 54 -9.36 15.78 6.46
C ASP A 54 -9.45 14.74 5.34
N THR A 55 -8.35 14.07 5.03
CA THR A 55 -8.27 13.14 3.89
C THR A 55 -9.18 11.93 4.04
N ALA A 56 -9.36 11.41 5.25
CA ALA A 56 -10.23 10.26 5.47
C ALA A 56 -11.71 10.67 5.50
N ASP A 57 -12.03 11.85 6.04
CA ASP A 57 -13.39 12.39 5.95
C ASP A 57 -13.77 12.72 4.49
N PHE A 58 -12.80 13.21 3.69
CA PHE A 58 -12.99 13.35 2.25
C PHE A 58 -13.41 12.02 1.64
N LEU A 59 -12.60 10.95 1.77
CA LEU A 59 -12.90 9.63 1.21
C LEU A 59 -14.27 9.10 1.66
N ARG A 60 -14.55 9.15 2.98
CA ARG A 60 -15.81 8.66 3.57
C ARG A 60 -17.05 9.37 3.03
N SER A 61 -16.92 10.66 2.70
CA SER A 61 -18.04 11.45 2.20
C SER A 61 -18.37 11.21 0.73
N GLN A 62 -17.52 10.52 -0.03
CA GLN A 62 -17.74 10.35 -1.47
C GLN A 62 -18.65 9.17 -1.81
N ALA A 63 -19.29 9.25 -2.98
CA ALA A 63 -20.15 8.20 -3.55
C ALA A 63 -19.53 7.57 -4.82
N PHE A 64 -18.21 7.66 -5.00
CA PHE A 64 -17.51 7.04 -6.12
C PHE A 64 -17.15 5.59 -5.77
N GLU A 65 -17.21 4.69 -6.77
CA GLU A 65 -16.92 3.27 -6.56
C GLU A 65 -15.46 3.00 -6.20
N THR A 66 -14.53 3.81 -6.73
CA THR A 66 -13.11 3.65 -6.48
C THR A 66 -12.62 4.72 -5.51
N SER A 67 -11.82 4.32 -4.53
CA SER A 67 -11.11 5.20 -3.64
C SER A 67 -9.67 4.70 -3.42
N VAL A 68 -8.75 5.65 -3.28
CA VAL A 68 -7.35 5.36 -2.98
C VAL A 68 -6.86 6.32 -1.92
N TYR A 69 -6.14 5.79 -0.94
CA TYR A 69 -5.31 6.58 -0.05
C TYR A 69 -3.85 6.16 -0.20
N TRP A 70 -2.94 7.13 -0.25
CA TRP A 70 -1.51 6.88 -0.22
C TRP A 70 -0.78 7.98 0.55
N ALA A 71 0.03 7.60 1.53
CA ALA A 71 1.02 8.45 2.17
C ALA A 71 2.38 7.75 2.15
N GLY A 72 3.38 8.42 1.57
CA GLY A 72 4.74 7.89 1.48
C GLY A 72 5.44 7.95 2.83
N ARG A 73 6.25 6.93 3.15
CA ARG A 73 7.02 6.90 4.39
C ARG A 73 8.02 8.07 4.47
N GLY A 74 7.98 8.80 5.57
CA GLY A 74 8.88 9.95 5.79
C GLY A 74 8.58 11.15 4.91
N THR A 75 7.38 11.20 4.33
CA THR A 75 6.88 12.36 3.58
C THR A 75 5.74 13.02 4.36
N ASP A 76 5.59 14.33 4.20
CA ASP A 76 4.44 15.10 4.67
C ASP A 76 3.34 15.17 3.60
N ARG A 77 3.47 14.36 2.53
CA ARG A 77 2.52 14.28 1.43
C ARG A 77 1.60 13.08 1.57
N SER A 78 0.30 13.34 1.52
CA SER A 78 -0.72 12.30 1.38
C SER A 78 -1.69 12.63 0.27
N VAL A 79 -2.27 11.58 -0.31
CA VAL A 79 -3.25 11.66 -1.38
C VAL A 79 -4.47 10.85 -0.98
N ALA A 80 -5.62 11.49 -1.02
CA ALA A 80 -6.92 10.84 -0.94
C ALA A 80 -7.63 11.05 -2.27
N ALA A 81 -7.84 9.97 -3.03
CA ALA A 81 -8.32 10.03 -4.39
C ALA A 81 -9.60 9.22 -4.56
N VAL A 82 -10.47 9.67 -5.46
CA VAL A 82 -11.77 9.04 -5.73
C VAL A 82 -12.13 9.05 -7.20
N GLY A 83 -12.91 8.04 -7.60
CA GLY A 83 -13.26 7.80 -8.99
C GLY A 83 -12.06 7.41 -9.84
N ALA A 84 -12.33 6.97 -11.08
CA ALA A 84 -11.30 6.58 -12.02
C ALA A 84 -11.47 7.35 -13.33
N ALA A 85 -10.41 8.04 -13.77
CA ALA A 85 -10.34 8.58 -15.13
C ALA A 85 -9.87 7.50 -16.13
N GLU A 86 -9.02 6.58 -15.67
CA GLU A 86 -8.62 5.40 -16.43
C GLU A 86 -8.30 4.25 -15.46
N VAL A 87 -8.60 3.02 -15.87
CA VAL A 87 -8.31 1.80 -15.12
C VAL A 87 -7.51 0.85 -16.00
N LEU A 88 -6.41 0.33 -15.47
CA LEU A 88 -5.63 -0.75 -16.04
C LEU A 88 -5.75 -1.94 -15.09
N SER A 89 -6.15 -3.11 -15.59
CA SER A 89 -6.33 -4.29 -14.74
C SER A 89 -6.14 -5.59 -15.49
N GLY A 90 -5.48 -6.56 -14.88
CA GLY A 90 -5.47 -7.96 -15.32
C GLY A 90 -6.43 -8.77 -14.46
N LYS A 91 -7.38 -9.50 -15.05
CA LYS A 91 -8.46 -10.20 -14.31
C LYS A 91 -8.42 -11.73 -14.42
N SER A 92 -7.50 -12.29 -15.20
CA SER A 92 -7.46 -13.72 -15.47
C SER A 92 -6.02 -14.21 -15.61
N GLY A 93 -5.74 -15.39 -15.04
CA GLY A 93 -4.45 -16.06 -15.19
C GLY A 93 -3.38 -15.56 -14.21
N ALA A 94 -2.13 -15.84 -14.55
CA ALA A 94 -0.96 -15.36 -13.83
C ALA A 94 -0.73 -13.86 -14.08
N VAL A 95 -0.01 -13.17 -13.19
CA VAL A 95 0.52 -11.83 -13.47
C VAL A 95 1.54 -11.96 -14.61
N ASP A 96 1.17 -11.46 -15.77
CA ASP A 96 2.06 -11.31 -16.91
C ASP A 96 2.66 -9.90 -16.89
N THR A 97 3.94 -9.81 -16.51
CA THR A 97 4.64 -8.54 -16.39
C THR A 97 4.86 -7.87 -17.73
N ASP A 98 4.96 -8.63 -18.83
CA ASP A 98 5.12 -8.07 -20.18
C ASP A 98 3.80 -7.42 -20.63
N VAL A 99 2.66 -8.06 -20.35
CA VAL A 99 1.34 -7.46 -20.60
C VAL A 99 1.12 -6.22 -19.73
N LEU A 100 1.58 -6.23 -18.48
CA LEU A 100 1.53 -5.04 -17.61
C LEU A 100 2.43 -3.92 -18.15
N GLU A 101 3.65 -4.24 -18.57
CA GLU A 101 4.61 -3.33 -19.19
C GLU A 101 3.98 -2.60 -20.38
N ASP A 102 3.46 -3.37 -21.35
CA ASP A 102 2.76 -2.86 -22.53
C ASP A 102 1.52 -2.02 -22.17
N ALA A 103 0.83 -2.39 -21.09
CA ALA A 103 -0.36 -1.67 -20.64
C ALA A 103 -0.03 -0.33 -19.97
N ILE A 104 1.02 -0.23 -19.14
CA ILE A 104 1.20 0.94 -18.27
C ILE A 104 2.34 1.86 -18.69
N VAL A 105 3.46 1.37 -19.23
CA VAL A 105 4.68 2.16 -19.39
C VAL A 105 4.47 3.33 -20.34
N ALA A 106 4.00 3.08 -21.56
CA ALA A 106 3.74 4.15 -22.54
C ALA A 106 2.66 5.13 -22.05
N ARG A 107 1.67 4.65 -21.29
CA ARG A 107 0.62 5.50 -20.70
C ARG A 107 1.19 6.40 -19.61
N ALA A 108 2.02 5.87 -18.74
CA ALA A 108 2.70 6.59 -17.67
C ALA A 108 3.63 7.67 -18.24
N GLN A 109 4.45 7.34 -19.25
CA GLN A 109 5.34 8.30 -19.92
C GLN A 109 4.61 9.49 -20.58
N SER A 110 3.33 9.30 -20.92
CA SER A 110 2.47 10.36 -21.49
C SER A 110 1.76 11.22 -20.44
N LEU A 111 1.91 10.92 -19.14
CA LEU A 111 1.25 11.66 -18.08
C LEU A 111 1.87 13.06 -17.90
N PRO A 112 1.08 14.08 -17.55
CA PRO A 112 1.60 15.35 -17.08
C PRO A 112 2.24 15.20 -15.69
N ASP A 113 3.11 16.13 -15.33
CA ASP A 113 3.82 16.11 -14.04
C ASP A 113 2.85 16.00 -12.85
N GLY A 114 3.18 15.09 -11.94
CA GLY A 114 2.41 14.81 -10.74
C GLY A 114 1.15 13.95 -10.92
N ALA A 115 0.71 13.66 -12.15
CA ALA A 115 -0.31 12.63 -12.38
C ALA A 115 0.30 11.23 -12.19
N ARG A 116 -0.48 10.33 -11.59
CA ARG A 116 -0.01 9.00 -11.16
C ARG A 116 -1.10 7.97 -11.33
N TYR A 117 -0.71 6.78 -11.77
CA TYR A 117 -1.50 5.58 -11.57
C TYR A 117 -1.20 5.01 -10.19
N TYR A 118 -2.22 4.79 -9.36
CA TYR A 118 -2.07 4.14 -8.05
C TYR A 118 -2.63 2.73 -8.11
N GLY A 119 -1.97 1.79 -7.45
CA GLY A 119 -2.37 0.40 -7.51
C GLY A 119 -1.31 -0.58 -7.05
N GLY A 120 -1.34 -1.77 -7.60
CA GLY A 120 -0.48 -2.87 -7.19
C GLY A 120 -0.77 -4.17 -7.95
N MET A 121 -0.15 -5.23 -7.47
CA MET A 121 -0.33 -6.58 -8.01
C MET A 121 -0.37 -7.62 -6.89
N ARG A 122 -0.90 -8.79 -7.21
CA ARG A 122 -0.95 -9.94 -6.30
C ARG A 122 0.46 -10.42 -5.96
N PHE A 123 0.58 -11.03 -4.79
CA PHE A 123 1.82 -11.60 -4.28
C PHE A 123 2.35 -12.77 -5.12
N ASP A 124 1.50 -13.75 -5.41
CA ASP A 124 1.91 -14.89 -6.23
C ASP A 124 1.46 -14.67 -7.67
N ALA A 125 2.42 -14.29 -8.51
CA ALA A 125 2.22 -14.10 -9.93
C ALA A 125 1.67 -15.35 -10.62
N PHE A 126 2.02 -16.56 -10.17
CA PHE A 126 1.64 -17.80 -10.86
C PHE A 126 0.27 -18.34 -10.44
N GLN A 127 -0.35 -17.73 -9.44
CA GLN A 127 -1.56 -18.27 -8.87
C GLN A 127 -2.79 -17.83 -9.66
N ALA A 128 -3.30 -18.77 -10.47
CA ALA A 128 -4.48 -18.54 -11.29
C ALA A 128 -5.75 -18.34 -10.45
N THR A 129 -6.64 -17.50 -10.97
CA THR A 129 -7.98 -17.29 -10.43
C THR A 129 -8.99 -18.30 -11.04
N ASN A 130 -9.40 -19.30 -10.27
CA ASN A 130 -10.52 -20.23 -10.43
C ASN A 130 -11.77 -19.90 -9.54
N ASN A 131 -12.79 -20.78 -9.53
CA ASN A 131 -14.12 -20.51 -8.92
C ASN A 131 -14.17 -20.50 -7.37
N ASP A 132 -13.28 -21.24 -6.71
CA ASP A 132 -13.17 -21.29 -5.24
C ASP A 132 -11.90 -20.56 -4.74
N TYR A 133 -11.08 -20.09 -5.68
CA TYR A 133 -9.78 -19.46 -5.48
C TYR A 133 -9.53 -18.51 -6.66
N PRO A 134 -9.51 -17.18 -6.54
CA PRO A 134 -9.07 -16.46 -5.37
C PRO A 134 -10.19 -16.41 -4.35
N ASP A 135 -9.81 -16.13 -3.12
CA ASP A 135 -10.76 -15.65 -2.14
C ASP A 135 -11.54 -14.48 -2.78
N ARG A 136 -12.87 -14.58 -2.83
CA ARG A 136 -13.73 -13.61 -3.53
C ARG A 136 -13.50 -12.17 -3.08
N GLY A 137 -13.00 -11.94 -1.85
CA GLY A 137 -12.64 -10.60 -1.41
C GLY A 137 -11.44 -9.98 -2.16
N TRP A 138 -10.75 -10.73 -3.02
CA TRP A 138 -9.69 -10.21 -3.90
C TRP A 138 -10.14 -10.01 -5.36
N GLU A 139 -11.40 -10.33 -5.70
CA GLU A 139 -11.87 -10.32 -7.10
C GLU A 139 -11.77 -8.92 -7.74
N SER A 140 -12.16 -7.86 -7.01
CA SER A 140 -12.10 -6.48 -7.50
C SER A 140 -10.67 -5.98 -7.76
N PHE A 141 -9.69 -6.59 -7.10
CA PHE A 141 -8.26 -6.24 -7.19
C PHE A 141 -7.57 -6.89 -8.39
N GLY A 142 -8.06 -8.05 -8.86
CA GLY A 142 -7.48 -8.79 -9.98
C GLY A 142 -6.03 -9.25 -9.71
N THR A 143 -5.33 -9.64 -10.78
CA THR A 143 -3.89 -10.00 -10.79
C THR A 143 -3.01 -8.78 -10.62
N TYR A 144 -3.37 -7.69 -11.30
CA TYR A 144 -2.88 -6.36 -11.06
C TYR A 144 -4.01 -5.37 -11.30
N ARG A 145 -3.92 -4.21 -10.66
CA ARG A 145 -4.83 -3.09 -10.91
C ARG A 145 -4.17 -1.77 -10.61
N PHE A 146 -4.31 -0.83 -11.55
CA PHE A 146 -3.81 0.52 -11.47
C PHE A 146 -4.88 1.50 -11.94
N VAL A 147 -5.06 2.58 -11.20
CA VAL A 147 -6.08 3.59 -11.47
C VAL A 147 -5.42 4.95 -11.56
N LEU A 148 -5.67 5.67 -12.66
CA LEU A 148 -5.49 7.11 -12.70
C LEU A 148 -6.74 7.73 -12.07
N PRO A 149 -6.66 8.32 -10.87
CA PRO A 149 -7.86 8.74 -10.17
C PRO A 149 -8.55 9.88 -10.90
N ARG A 150 -9.88 9.92 -10.86
CA ARG A 150 -10.65 11.05 -11.42
C ARG A 150 -10.36 12.32 -10.63
N PHE A 151 -10.39 12.23 -9.30
CA PHE A 151 -10.11 13.33 -8.40
C PHE A 151 -9.07 12.96 -7.34
N GLU A 152 -8.20 13.88 -6.99
CA GLU A 152 -7.21 13.71 -5.92
C GLU A 152 -7.24 14.92 -4.99
N LEU A 153 -7.50 14.69 -3.70
CA LEU A 153 -7.21 15.65 -2.63
C LEU A 153 -5.78 15.40 -2.16
N ILE A 154 -4.88 16.33 -2.47
CA ILE A 154 -3.45 16.22 -2.18
C ILE A 154 -3.12 17.16 -1.05
N GLN A 155 -2.62 16.60 0.05
CA GLN A 155 -2.06 17.35 1.17
C GLN A 155 -0.54 17.31 1.05
N SER A 156 0.13 18.47 1.11
CA SER A 156 1.59 18.59 1.23
C SER A 156 1.92 19.64 2.28
N GLY A 157 2.39 19.23 3.45
CA GLY A 157 2.63 20.15 4.55
C GLY A 157 1.34 20.88 4.98
N SER A 158 1.29 22.20 4.83
CA SER A 158 0.09 23.02 5.07
C SER A 158 -0.78 23.24 3.82
N GLU A 159 -0.25 22.96 2.64
CA GLU A 159 -0.93 23.20 1.36
C GLU A 159 -1.85 22.04 1.00
N GLN A 160 -3.01 22.36 0.44
CA GLN A 160 -3.96 21.36 -0.01
C GLN A 160 -4.58 21.77 -1.35
N HIS A 161 -4.66 20.81 -2.27
CA HIS A 161 -5.25 21.01 -3.58
C HIS A 161 -6.22 19.89 -3.91
N ILE A 162 -7.28 20.23 -4.64
CA ILE A 162 -8.11 19.25 -5.33
C ILE A 162 -7.69 19.23 -6.81
N VAL A 163 -7.53 18.02 -7.33
CA VAL A 163 -7.14 17.77 -8.71
C VAL A 163 -8.25 17.07 -9.43
N CYS A 164 -8.43 17.38 -10.72
CA CYS A 164 -9.22 16.60 -11.67
C CYS A 164 -8.32 16.15 -12.82
N ASN A 165 -8.18 14.83 -13.01
CA ASN A 165 -7.51 14.25 -14.17
C ASN A 165 -8.53 14.04 -15.29
N ILE A 166 -8.17 14.38 -16.52
CA ILE A 166 -9.02 14.30 -17.72
C ILE A 166 -8.25 13.54 -18.80
N VAL A 167 -8.85 12.48 -19.34
CA VAL A 167 -8.30 11.60 -20.37
C VAL A 167 -9.04 11.82 -21.68
N GLY A 168 -8.43 12.60 -22.56
CA GLY A 168 -8.89 12.78 -23.94
C GLY A 168 -8.53 11.60 -24.84
N PRO A 169 -9.31 11.33 -25.91
CA PRO A 169 -10.50 12.07 -26.32
C PRO A 169 -11.80 11.61 -25.61
N SER A 170 -11.75 10.56 -24.78
CA SER A 170 -12.95 9.96 -24.16
C SER A 170 -13.72 10.97 -23.32
N ASP A 171 -13.04 11.61 -22.37
CA ASP A 171 -13.66 12.59 -21.47
C ASP A 171 -14.10 13.87 -22.17
N VAL A 172 -13.45 14.21 -23.29
CA VAL A 172 -13.82 15.39 -24.08
C VAL A 172 -15.20 15.19 -24.72
N LYS A 173 -15.48 13.96 -25.17
CA LYS A 173 -16.79 13.58 -25.72
C LYS A 173 -17.88 13.50 -24.64
N HIS A 174 -17.50 13.20 -23.40
CA HIS A 174 -18.40 13.03 -22.26
C HIS A 174 -18.17 14.11 -21.19
N ILE A 175 -17.85 15.34 -21.61
CA ILE A 175 -17.46 16.40 -20.69
C ILE A 175 -18.55 16.75 -19.68
N ASP A 176 -19.82 16.64 -20.07
CA ASP A 176 -20.94 16.92 -19.18
C ASP A 176 -21.02 15.90 -18.04
N GLU A 177 -20.60 14.63 -18.26
CA GLU A 177 -20.48 13.63 -17.21
C GLU A 177 -19.34 13.98 -16.25
N VAL A 178 -18.17 14.39 -16.78
CA VAL A 178 -17.04 14.85 -15.94
C VAL A 178 -17.44 16.08 -15.10
N VAL A 179 -18.18 17.02 -15.69
CA VAL A 179 -18.69 18.19 -14.96
C VAL A 179 -19.73 17.78 -13.90
N ALA A 180 -20.59 16.80 -14.20
CA ALA A 180 -21.51 16.25 -13.21
C ALA A 180 -20.75 15.58 -12.04
N ASP A 181 -19.67 14.85 -12.33
CA ASP A 181 -18.79 14.27 -11.32
C ASP A 181 -18.15 15.34 -10.43
N VAL A 182 -17.65 16.43 -11.02
CA VAL A 182 -17.12 17.58 -10.26
C VAL A 182 -18.19 18.16 -9.35
N ASN A 183 -19.42 18.31 -9.83
CA ASN A 183 -20.53 18.85 -9.05
C ASN A 183 -20.96 17.92 -7.90
N ARG A 184 -20.71 16.61 -8.00
CA ARG A 184 -20.99 15.62 -6.95
C ARG A 184 -19.89 15.53 -5.88
N LEU A 185 -18.71 16.12 -6.10
CA LEU A 185 -17.62 16.11 -5.12
C LEU A 185 -18.03 16.77 -3.81
N LEU A 186 -17.74 16.09 -2.70
CA LEU A 186 -17.98 16.61 -1.35
C LEU A 186 -16.65 17.00 -0.69
N LEU A 187 -16.61 18.19 -0.10
CA LEU A 187 -15.45 18.73 0.62
C LEU A 187 -15.88 19.07 2.05
N PRO A 188 -15.83 18.11 2.98
CA PRO A 188 -16.35 18.30 4.32
C PRO A 188 -15.55 19.35 5.11
N ALA A 189 -16.23 20.44 5.47
CA ALA A 189 -15.67 21.60 6.18
C ALA A 189 -15.34 21.35 7.66
N LYS A 190 -15.93 20.33 8.26
CA LYS A 190 -15.71 19.97 9.68
C LYS A 190 -15.22 18.55 9.75
N ARG A 191 -14.21 18.32 10.58
CA ARG A 191 -13.75 16.98 10.92
C ARG A 191 -14.92 16.20 11.50
N GLN A 192 -15.23 15.07 10.88
CA GLN A 192 -16.25 14.16 11.39
C GLN A 192 -15.66 13.40 12.57
N ARG A 193 -16.50 13.12 13.57
CA ARG A 193 -16.09 12.18 14.62
C ARG A 193 -16.02 10.82 13.97
N SER A 194 -14.84 10.22 13.96
CA SER A 194 -14.68 8.81 13.61
C SER A 194 -15.61 8.02 14.52
N PRO A 195 -16.51 7.18 13.98
CA PRO A 195 -17.22 6.23 14.82
C PRO A 195 -16.17 5.39 15.58
N GLY A 196 -16.46 5.07 16.84
CA GLY A 196 -15.59 4.15 17.59
C GLY A 196 -15.45 2.84 16.82
N PHE A 197 -14.29 2.20 16.94
CA PHE A 197 -14.09 0.92 16.27
C PHE A 197 -14.90 -0.16 16.98
N PRO A 198 -15.73 -0.95 16.29
CA PRO A 198 -16.52 -1.99 16.95
C PRO A 198 -15.59 -3.05 17.54
N SER A 199 -15.84 -3.48 18.77
CA SER A 199 -15.14 -4.65 19.34
C SER A 199 -15.43 -5.89 18.50
N PRO A 200 -14.47 -6.82 18.38
CA PRO A 200 -14.67 -8.04 17.62
C PRO A 200 -15.58 -9.00 18.38
N THR A 201 -16.50 -9.65 17.67
CA THR A 201 -17.41 -10.69 18.18
C THR A 201 -16.83 -12.09 18.03
N GLY A 202 -15.79 -12.25 17.21
CA GLY A 202 -15.09 -13.50 17.01
C GLY A 202 -13.79 -13.33 16.23
N ARG A 203 -12.95 -14.38 16.27
CA ARG A 203 -11.70 -14.47 15.52
C ARG A 203 -11.56 -15.86 14.89
N THR A 204 -11.09 -15.92 13.66
CA THR A 204 -10.74 -17.17 12.98
C THR A 204 -9.38 -17.03 12.33
N ASP A 205 -8.48 -17.96 12.62
CA ASP A 205 -7.12 -17.97 12.10
C ASP A 205 -6.97 -19.05 11.03
N VAL A 206 -6.37 -18.69 9.89
CA VAL A 206 -6.02 -19.61 8.80
C VAL A 206 -4.54 -19.41 8.43
N PRO A 207 -3.67 -20.42 8.63
CA PRO A 207 -3.94 -21.67 9.33
C PRO A 207 -4.23 -21.43 10.84
N ALA A 208 -5.03 -22.31 11.43
CA ALA A 208 -5.21 -22.35 12.89
C ALA A 208 -3.89 -22.69 13.59
N ARG A 209 -3.74 -22.33 14.87
CA ARG A 209 -2.49 -22.50 15.63
C ARG A 209 -1.92 -23.91 15.58
N GLU A 210 -2.76 -24.93 15.72
CA GLU A 210 -2.32 -26.34 15.65
C GLU A 210 -1.80 -26.71 14.26
N ASN A 211 -2.47 -26.26 13.19
CA ASN A 211 -2.04 -26.46 11.82
C ASN A 211 -0.75 -25.70 11.52
N TRP A 212 -0.59 -24.48 12.05
CA TRP A 212 0.65 -23.71 11.96
C TRP A 212 1.84 -24.51 12.47
N MET A 213 1.74 -25.14 13.65
CA MET A 213 2.84 -25.94 14.19
C MET A 213 3.27 -27.07 13.23
N SER A 214 2.29 -27.78 12.66
CA SER A 214 2.55 -28.86 11.69
C SER A 214 3.16 -28.32 10.38
N ILE A 215 2.66 -27.18 9.90
CA ILE A 215 3.18 -26.51 8.70
C ILE A 215 4.64 -26.11 8.90
N ILE A 216 4.98 -25.44 10.01
CA ILE A 216 6.36 -25.02 10.29
C ILE A 216 7.29 -26.23 10.39
N GLN A 217 6.85 -27.31 11.06
CA GLN A 217 7.63 -28.54 11.13
C GLN A 217 7.92 -29.14 9.74
N GLY A 218 6.93 -29.19 8.85
CA GLY A 218 7.13 -29.68 7.48
C GLY A 218 8.02 -28.77 6.62
N VAL A 219 7.99 -27.45 6.86
CA VAL A 219 8.92 -26.50 6.22
C VAL A 219 10.35 -26.74 6.72
N LEU A 220 10.56 -26.95 8.03
CA LEU A 220 11.87 -27.26 8.62
C LEU A 220 12.46 -28.57 8.08
N GLU A 221 11.63 -29.58 7.83
CA GLU A 221 12.03 -30.83 7.17
C GLU A 221 12.50 -30.58 5.74
N SER A 222 11.77 -29.74 4.99
CA SER A 222 12.13 -29.33 3.62
C SER A 222 13.44 -28.56 3.58
N ILE A 223 13.68 -27.69 4.58
CA ILE A 223 14.95 -26.96 4.76
C ILE A 223 16.10 -27.94 5.09
N SER A 224 15.83 -28.91 5.96
CA SER A 224 16.83 -29.91 6.34
C SER A 224 17.22 -30.81 5.18
N ALA A 225 16.28 -31.12 4.28
CA ALA A 225 16.50 -31.85 3.04
C ALA A 225 17.18 -31.01 1.93
N GLY A 226 17.34 -29.70 2.14
CA GLY A 226 17.96 -28.79 1.17
C GLY A 226 17.05 -28.41 -0.01
N ALA A 227 15.74 -28.64 0.08
CA ALA A 227 14.80 -28.27 -0.97
C ALA A 227 14.53 -26.75 -1.03
N VAL A 228 14.60 -26.09 0.12
CA VAL A 228 14.47 -24.64 0.32
C VAL A 228 15.46 -24.20 1.40
N GLU A 229 15.94 -22.96 1.35
CA GLU A 229 16.78 -22.36 2.40
C GLU A 229 15.96 -21.56 3.39
N LYS A 230 14.93 -20.86 2.87
CA LYS A 230 14.02 -20.02 3.64
C LYS A 230 12.64 -20.02 2.99
N VAL A 231 11.58 -20.07 3.79
CA VAL A 231 10.21 -19.83 3.31
C VAL A 231 9.51 -18.91 4.30
N VAL A 232 8.85 -17.87 3.81
CA VAL A 232 8.06 -17.00 4.66
C VAL A 232 6.64 -17.52 4.67
N MET A 233 6.21 -18.13 5.78
CA MET A 233 4.85 -18.62 5.96
C MET A 233 3.99 -17.54 6.62
N ALA A 234 2.73 -17.46 6.21
CA ALA A 234 1.80 -16.44 6.66
C ALA A 234 0.52 -17.03 7.23
N ARG A 235 -0.26 -16.16 7.86
CA ARG A 235 -1.55 -16.43 8.44
C ARG A 235 -2.48 -15.25 8.20
N SER A 236 -3.74 -15.56 7.91
CA SER A 236 -4.88 -14.65 7.98
C SER A 236 -5.59 -14.80 9.32
N ALA A 237 -5.62 -13.74 10.14
CA ALA A 237 -6.40 -13.64 11.36
C ALA A 237 -7.64 -12.76 11.09
N THR A 238 -8.79 -13.39 10.86
CA THR A 238 -10.04 -12.69 10.53
C THR A 238 -10.82 -12.36 11.78
N LEU A 239 -11.01 -11.07 12.04
CA LEU A 239 -11.90 -10.55 13.07
C LEU A 239 -13.30 -10.34 12.49
N SER A 240 -14.32 -10.80 13.23
CA SER A 240 -15.73 -10.56 12.92
C SER A 240 -16.29 -9.49 13.84
N HIS A 241 -17.20 -8.65 13.32
CA HIS A 241 -17.85 -7.57 14.06
C HIS A 241 -19.37 -7.63 13.87
N ASP A 242 -20.14 -6.92 14.72
CA ASP A 242 -21.61 -6.82 14.59
C ASP A 242 -22.05 -5.77 13.54
N VAL A 243 -21.12 -4.92 13.12
CA VAL A 243 -21.36 -3.84 12.15
C VAL A 243 -20.22 -3.80 11.14
N ASP A 244 -20.50 -3.20 9.98
CA ASP A 244 -19.48 -2.99 8.96
C ASP A 244 -18.31 -2.17 9.49
N VAL A 245 -17.11 -2.60 9.16
CA VAL A 245 -15.87 -1.93 9.56
C VAL A 245 -15.59 -0.78 8.59
N ASP A 246 -15.46 0.44 9.11
CA ASP A 246 -15.05 1.60 8.30
C ASP A 246 -13.53 1.56 8.03
N PRO A 247 -13.08 1.33 6.78
CA PRO A 247 -11.66 1.26 6.45
C PRO A 247 -10.93 2.59 6.69
N TYR A 248 -11.63 3.72 6.59
CA TYR A 248 -11.03 5.03 6.82
C TYR A 248 -10.91 5.35 8.30
N ALA A 249 -11.76 4.76 9.16
CA ALA A 249 -11.57 4.80 10.61
C ALA A 249 -10.34 3.99 11.03
N VAL A 250 -10.09 2.81 10.43
CA VAL A 250 -8.85 2.06 10.61
C VAL A 250 -7.65 2.94 10.28
N LEU A 251 -7.65 3.54 9.08
CA LEU A 251 -6.55 4.38 8.61
C LEU A 251 -6.30 5.60 9.52
N GLN A 252 -7.36 6.30 9.95
CA GLN A 252 -7.27 7.47 10.84
C GLN A 252 -6.61 7.14 12.19
N GLN A 253 -6.79 5.92 12.69
CA GLN A 253 -6.18 5.49 13.95
C GLN A 253 -4.80 4.84 13.75
N LEU A 254 -4.63 4.07 12.68
CA LEU A 254 -3.40 3.36 12.38
C LEU A 254 -2.25 4.32 12.02
N ALA A 255 -2.53 5.37 11.25
CA ALA A 255 -1.52 6.32 10.79
C ALA A 255 -0.70 6.97 11.94
N PRO A 256 -1.32 7.59 12.96
CA PRO A 256 -0.57 8.15 14.09
C PRO A 256 0.08 7.08 14.97
N ALA A 257 -0.46 5.87 15.03
CA ALA A 257 0.10 4.75 15.81
C ALA A 257 1.34 4.10 15.14
N THR A 258 1.53 4.33 13.85
CA THR A 258 2.61 3.73 13.04
C THR A 258 3.39 4.79 12.28
N PRO A 259 4.08 5.71 12.99
CA PRO A 259 4.99 6.64 12.32
C PRO A 259 6.10 5.87 11.62
N ASN A 260 6.61 6.43 10.52
CA ASN A 260 7.58 5.77 9.64
C ASN A 260 7.05 4.51 8.92
N CYS A 261 5.76 4.47 8.63
CA CYS A 261 5.18 3.53 7.66
C CYS A 261 4.66 4.26 6.42
N PHE A 262 4.53 3.52 5.33
CA PHE A 262 3.62 3.81 4.23
C PHE A 262 2.21 3.52 4.70
N HIS A 263 1.29 4.46 4.50
CA HIS A 263 -0.12 4.26 4.79
C HIS A 263 -0.89 4.22 3.49
N PHE A 264 -1.67 3.16 3.29
CA PHE A 264 -2.42 2.97 2.07
C PHE A 264 -3.83 2.44 2.33
N SER A 265 -4.73 2.78 1.42
CA SER A 265 -6.06 2.19 1.28
C SER A 265 -6.37 2.06 -0.20
N PHE A 266 -6.85 0.89 -0.63
CA PHE A 266 -7.29 0.65 -2.00
C PHE A 266 -8.69 0.04 -1.98
N ASP A 267 -9.64 0.75 -2.56
CA ASP A 267 -10.99 0.29 -2.85
C ASP A 267 -11.25 0.49 -4.35
N PHE A 268 -11.47 -0.60 -5.09
CA PHE A 268 -11.59 -0.56 -6.55
C PHE A 268 -13.00 -0.78 -7.07
N GLY A 269 -14.01 -0.59 -6.21
CA GLY A 269 -15.38 -0.96 -6.50
C GLY A 269 -15.55 -2.47 -6.34
N GLY A 270 -16.29 -2.87 -5.32
CA GLY A 270 -16.46 -4.26 -4.92
C GLY A 270 -16.99 -4.33 -3.50
N ASP A 271 -16.73 -5.44 -2.82
CA ASP A 271 -17.13 -5.64 -1.43
C ASP A 271 -15.97 -5.49 -0.44
N SER A 272 -14.76 -5.20 -0.93
CA SER A 272 -13.53 -5.28 -0.14
C SER A 272 -12.62 -4.07 -0.32
N THR A 273 -12.10 -3.56 0.79
CA THR A 273 -11.07 -2.51 0.86
C THR A 273 -9.79 -3.08 1.45
N PHE A 274 -8.63 -2.77 0.87
CA PHE A 274 -7.33 -3.21 1.37
C PHE A 274 -6.57 -2.04 1.98
N VAL A 275 -6.24 -2.14 3.27
CA VAL A 275 -5.59 -1.08 4.06
C VAL A 275 -4.29 -1.57 4.68
N GLY A 276 -3.34 -0.67 4.92
CA GLY A 276 -2.10 -1.07 5.59
C GLY A 276 -1.21 0.07 6.06
N ALA A 277 -0.25 -0.32 6.92
CA ALA A 277 0.81 0.53 7.47
C ALA A 277 2.16 -0.17 7.31
N SER A 278 2.63 -0.28 6.07
CA SER A 278 3.86 -1.03 5.77
C SER A 278 5.12 -0.23 6.16
N PRO A 279 6.06 -0.82 6.92
CA PRO A 279 7.34 -0.18 7.15
C PRO A 279 8.31 -0.33 5.97
N GLU A 280 8.01 -1.14 4.96
CA GLU A 280 9.00 -1.64 3.98
C GLU A 280 8.73 -1.10 2.58
N ARG A 281 9.72 -0.38 2.05
CA ARG A 281 9.79 0.05 0.65
C ARG A 281 10.32 -1.11 -0.18
N LEU A 282 9.63 -1.45 -1.27
CA LEU A 282 10.19 -2.32 -2.30
C LEU A 282 11.22 -1.54 -3.13
N PHE A 283 10.77 -0.46 -3.77
CA PHE A 283 11.65 0.51 -4.41
C PHE A 283 11.00 1.88 -4.53
N ARG A 284 11.83 2.89 -4.78
CA ARG A 284 11.45 4.20 -5.30
C ARG A 284 12.34 4.52 -6.48
N GLN A 285 11.75 4.96 -7.58
CA GLN A 285 12.45 5.46 -8.75
C GLN A 285 12.21 6.96 -8.87
N THR A 286 13.26 7.70 -9.23
CA THR A 286 13.16 9.09 -9.67
C THR A 286 14.14 9.29 -10.80
N ASN A 287 13.64 9.56 -12.01
CA ASN A 287 14.38 9.52 -13.26
C ASN A 287 15.11 8.17 -13.39
N CYS A 288 16.42 8.21 -13.66
CA CYS A 288 17.28 7.01 -13.75
C CYS A 288 17.82 6.55 -12.38
N THR A 289 17.39 7.11 -11.25
CA THR A 289 17.87 6.68 -9.93
C THR A 289 16.84 5.78 -9.25
N VAL A 290 17.29 4.61 -8.80
CA VAL A 290 16.49 3.67 -7.99
C VAL A 290 17.01 3.64 -6.56
N TYR A 291 16.07 3.55 -5.62
CA TYR A 291 16.31 3.39 -4.20
C TYR A 291 15.55 2.16 -3.69
N SER A 292 16.23 1.26 -3.01
CA SER A 292 15.63 0.17 -2.25
C SER A 292 16.23 0.15 -0.84
N GLU A 293 15.85 -0.83 -0.03
CA GLU A 293 16.33 -0.93 1.34
C GLU A 293 16.43 -2.35 1.85
N ALA A 294 17.53 -2.63 2.54
CA ALA A 294 17.64 -3.80 3.39
C ALA A 294 17.07 -3.46 4.77
N VAL A 295 16.12 -4.26 5.24
CA VAL A 295 15.55 -4.18 6.59
C VAL A 295 15.61 -5.57 7.22
N ALA A 296 16.42 -5.73 8.24
CA ALA A 296 16.62 -7.02 8.91
C ALA A 296 17.12 -6.84 10.34
N GLY A 297 17.09 -7.92 11.12
CA GLY A 297 17.36 -7.88 12.55
C GLY A 297 16.24 -7.17 13.30
N THR A 298 15.85 -7.70 14.46
CA THR A 298 14.69 -7.18 15.20
C THR A 298 14.99 -7.15 16.68
N ARG A 299 14.61 -6.05 17.34
CA ARG A 299 14.40 -6.00 18.79
C ARG A 299 13.13 -5.25 19.11
N SER A 300 12.44 -5.67 20.17
CA SER A 300 11.27 -4.97 20.70
C SER A 300 11.63 -3.58 21.26
N ARG A 301 10.60 -2.75 21.44
CA ARG A 301 10.71 -1.55 22.26
C ARG A 301 10.60 -1.92 23.75
N ALA A 302 11.29 -1.18 24.60
CA ALA A 302 11.15 -1.31 26.05
C ALA A 302 10.37 -0.13 26.64
N GLN A 303 9.80 -0.33 27.82
CA GLN A 303 9.03 0.71 28.52
C GLN A 303 9.94 1.86 29.00
N THR A 304 11.18 1.56 29.39
CA THR A 304 12.12 2.55 29.89
C THR A 304 13.13 2.97 28.82
N THR A 305 13.50 4.25 28.78
CA THR A 305 14.48 4.78 27.82
C THR A 305 15.85 4.10 27.93
N ARG A 306 16.24 3.67 29.14
CA ARG A 306 17.53 3.01 29.38
C ARG A 306 17.55 1.61 28.79
N GLU A 307 16.54 0.79 29.06
CA GLU A 307 16.43 -0.56 28.49
C GLU A 307 16.23 -0.50 26.98
N ASP A 308 15.45 0.47 26.50
CA ASP A 308 15.21 0.67 25.07
C ASP A 308 16.51 0.98 24.31
N ARG A 309 17.40 1.78 24.93
CA ARG A 309 18.74 2.04 24.42
C ARG A 309 19.64 0.81 24.48
N ALA A 310 19.59 0.04 25.56
CA ALA A 310 20.38 -1.19 25.66
C ALA A 310 20.00 -2.21 24.57
N LEU A 311 18.71 -2.39 24.31
CA LEU A 311 18.22 -3.25 23.22
C LEU A 311 18.64 -2.74 21.84
N ARG A 312 18.65 -1.42 21.64
CA ARG A 312 19.19 -0.83 20.41
C ARG A 312 20.67 -1.16 20.24
N ASP A 313 21.47 -0.90 21.27
CA ASP A 313 22.92 -1.07 21.20
C ASP A 313 23.28 -2.56 21.01
N ASP A 314 22.54 -3.47 21.66
CA ASP A 314 22.60 -4.92 21.41
C ASP A 314 22.32 -5.26 19.95
N LEU A 315 21.19 -4.78 19.38
CA LEU A 315 20.85 -5.03 17.96
C LEU A 315 21.95 -4.55 17.02
N MET A 316 22.42 -3.31 17.21
CA MET A 316 23.38 -2.69 16.30
C MET A 316 24.78 -3.31 16.38
N THR A 317 25.11 -3.99 17.49
CA THR A 317 26.43 -4.61 17.72
C THR A 317 26.42 -6.14 17.58
N SER A 318 25.25 -6.78 17.51
CA SER A 318 25.11 -8.22 17.33
C SER A 318 25.68 -8.72 16.00
N ASP A 319 26.68 -9.60 16.07
CA ASP A 319 27.28 -10.22 14.89
C ASP A 319 26.32 -11.18 14.15
N LYS A 320 25.31 -11.72 14.85
CA LYS A 320 24.25 -12.51 14.20
C LYS A 320 23.40 -11.59 13.32
N ASP A 321 22.81 -10.55 13.92
CA ASP A 321 21.89 -9.64 13.23
C ASP A 321 22.60 -8.88 12.10
N ARG A 322 23.88 -8.50 12.29
CA ARG A 322 24.69 -7.86 11.23
C ARG A 322 24.96 -8.78 10.03
N ARG A 323 25.10 -10.09 10.23
CA ARG A 323 25.28 -11.06 9.14
C ARG A 323 23.99 -11.32 8.40
N GLU A 324 22.89 -11.48 9.15
CA GLU A 324 21.55 -11.60 8.57
C GLU A 324 21.19 -10.38 7.72
N HIS A 325 21.48 -9.18 8.23
CA HIS A 325 21.28 -7.93 7.49
C HIS A 325 22.14 -7.84 6.22
N ALA A 326 23.42 -8.22 6.30
CA ALA A 326 24.30 -8.21 5.14
C ALA A 326 23.79 -9.17 4.04
N PHE A 327 23.24 -10.32 4.41
CA PHE A 327 22.64 -11.25 3.44
C PHE A 327 21.44 -10.61 2.72
N VAL A 328 20.56 -9.92 3.44
CA VAL A 328 19.42 -9.21 2.82
C VAL A 328 19.90 -8.09 1.89
N GLU A 329 20.91 -7.33 2.31
CA GLU A 329 21.54 -6.29 1.49
C GLU A 329 22.14 -6.86 0.20
N ASP A 330 22.93 -7.92 0.30
CA ASP A 330 23.58 -8.57 -0.84
C ASP A 330 22.54 -9.15 -1.82
N ALA A 331 21.47 -9.78 -1.31
CA ALA A 331 20.39 -10.31 -2.15
C ALA A 331 19.68 -9.19 -2.94
N ILE A 332 19.40 -8.05 -2.33
CA ILE A 332 18.78 -6.91 -3.04
C ILE A 332 19.74 -6.32 -4.07
N ARG A 333 21.03 -6.22 -3.75
CA ARG A 333 22.05 -5.76 -4.71
C ARG A 333 22.19 -6.71 -5.89
N GLU A 334 22.14 -8.02 -5.66
CA GLU A 334 22.17 -9.03 -6.72
C GLU A 334 20.94 -8.93 -7.64
N MET A 335 19.73 -8.73 -7.09
CA MET A 335 18.52 -8.52 -7.88
C MET A 335 18.58 -7.23 -8.72
N LEU A 336 19.18 -6.15 -8.19
CA LEU A 336 19.28 -4.87 -8.90
C LEU A 336 20.45 -4.79 -9.88
N ALA A 337 21.50 -5.60 -9.71
CA ALA A 337 22.74 -5.50 -10.48
C ALA A 337 22.55 -5.58 -12.01
N PRO A 338 21.69 -6.46 -12.55
CA PRO A 338 21.44 -6.51 -13.99
C PRO A 338 20.75 -5.26 -14.54
N LEU A 339 20.08 -4.48 -13.68
CA LEU A 339 19.27 -3.33 -14.06
C LEU A 339 20.01 -2.00 -13.89
N CYS A 340 21.20 -2.00 -13.29
CA CYS A 340 21.90 -0.79 -12.92
C CYS A 340 23.31 -0.72 -13.53
N THR A 341 23.71 0.48 -13.96
CA THR A 341 25.11 0.79 -14.32
C THR A 341 25.99 0.95 -13.08
N THR A 342 25.41 1.41 -11.97
CA THR A 342 26.09 1.58 -10.67
C THR A 342 25.15 1.19 -9.54
N LEU A 343 25.70 0.60 -8.47
CA LEU A 343 24.99 0.28 -7.24
C LEU A 343 25.88 0.56 -6.04
N ASP A 344 25.35 1.29 -5.08
CA ASP A 344 26.02 1.67 -3.84
C ASP A 344 25.07 1.54 -2.63
N SER A 345 25.67 1.43 -1.45
CA SER A 345 24.99 1.47 -0.15
C SER A 345 25.59 2.63 0.66
N PRO A 346 25.24 3.89 0.33
CA PRO A 346 26.01 5.06 0.75
C PRO A 346 25.93 5.34 2.26
N ASN A 347 24.92 4.79 2.94
CA ASN A 347 24.74 4.96 4.37
C ASN A 347 25.37 3.81 5.16
N GLN A 348 25.97 4.14 6.30
CA GLN A 348 26.25 3.11 7.31
C GLN A 348 24.93 2.49 7.79
N ARG A 349 24.98 1.24 8.27
CA ARG A 349 23.84 0.57 8.89
C ARG A 349 23.29 1.42 10.03
N THR A 350 22.03 1.85 9.93
CA THR A 350 21.36 2.63 10.98
C THR A 350 20.13 1.91 11.52
N GLU A 351 19.50 2.49 12.52
CA GLU A 351 18.27 1.97 13.12
C GLU A 351 17.04 2.49 12.37
N MET A 352 16.15 1.60 11.94
CA MET A 352 14.76 1.94 11.62
C MET A 352 13.89 1.78 12.87
N LYS A 353 13.22 2.87 13.26
CA LYS A 353 12.35 2.91 14.45
C LYS A 353 10.89 2.72 14.05
N LEU A 354 10.28 1.64 14.54
CA LEU A 354 8.85 1.38 14.45
C LEU A 354 8.21 1.47 15.85
N SER A 355 6.88 1.46 15.90
CA SER A 355 6.12 1.50 17.17
C SER A 355 6.31 0.22 17.99
N GLY A 356 6.20 -0.94 17.35
CA GLY A 356 6.31 -2.26 17.99
C GLY A 356 7.74 -2.82 18.10
N GLY A 357 8.72 -2.20 17.44
CA GLY A 357 10.08 -2.71 17.39
C GLY A 357 11.06 -1.80 16.66
N ARG A 358 12.24 -2.31 16.38
CA ARG A 358 13.29 -1.64 15.61
C ARG A 358 14.05 -2.64 14.75
N HIS A 359 14.64 -2.14 13.67
CA HIS A 359 15.41 -2.94 12.73
C HIS A 359 16.74 -2.31 12.36
N ILE A 360 17.69 -3.12 11.91
CA ILE A 360 18.85 -2.63 11.16
C ILE A 360 18.35 -2.25 9.76
N TRP A 361 18.81 -1.10 9.27
CA TRP A 361 18.40 -0.52 8.00
C TRP A 361 19.60 -0.06 7.19
N THR A 362 19.56 -0.31 5.88
CA THR A 362 20.53 0.23 4.93
C THR A 362 19.82 0.59 3.64
N ARG A 363 20.07 1.82 3.17
CA ARG A 363 19.60 2.28 1.86
C ARG A 363 20.51 1.74 0.79
N ILE A 364 19.92 1.20 -0.26
CA ILE A 364 20.58 0.79 -1.49
C ILE A 364 20.18 1.78 -2.57
N GLU A 365 21.14 2.26 -3.33
CA GLU A 365 20.96 3.27 -4.39
C GLU A 365 21.65 2.80 -5.67
N GLY A 366 20.98 2.97 -6.80
CA GLY A 366 21.55 2.61 -8.10
C GLY A 366 21.18 3.58 -9.20
N THR A 367 22.02 3.64 -10.22
CA THR A 367 21.69 4.30 -11.49
C THR A 367 21.24 3.25 -12.48
N LEU A 368 19.98 3.31 -12.90
CA LEU A 368 19.35 2.39 -13.83
C LEU A 368 19.98 2.48 -15.23
N ASN A 369 19.91 1.37 -15.98
CA ASN A 369 20.13 1.38 -17.42
C ASN A 369 18.97 2.13 -18.12
N ASP A 370 19.22 2.68 -19.32
CA ASP A 370 18.28 3.57 -20.02
C ASP A 370 16.89 2.96 -20.27
N ASP A 371 16.82 1.64 -20.51
CA ASP A 371 15.59 0.94 -20.88
C ASP A 371 14.85 0.32 -19.67
N VAL A 372 15.28 0.58 -18.44
CA VAL A 372 14.65 -0.05 -17.26
C VAL A 372 13.40 0.71 -16.85
N SER A 373 12.26 0.04 -17.00
CA SER A 373 10.96 0.55 -16.58
C SER A 373 10.66 0.26 -15.09
N PRO A 374 9.68 0.96 -14.48
CA PRO A 374 9.16 0.59 -13.17
C PRO A 374 8.62 -0.85 -13.10
N VAL A 375 8.12 -1.40 -14.22
CA VAL A 375 7.57 -2.77 -14.28
C VAL A 375 8.70 -3.80 -14.28
N ALA A 376 9.79 -3.55 -14.98
CA ALA A 376 11.00 -4.35 -14.88
C ALA A 376 11.56 -4.41 -13.44
N LEU A 377 11.51 -3.29 -12.70
CA LEU A 377 11.87 -3.26 -11.27
C LEU A 377 10.93 -4.10 -10.40
N LEU A 378 9.62 -4.04 -10.66
CA LEU A 378 8.64 -4.88 -9.98
C LEU A 378 8.91 -6.36 -10.22
N ALA A 379 9.16 -6.76 -11.47
CA ALA A 379 9.43 -8.13 -11.86
C ALA A 379 10.73 -8.67 -11.24
N ALA A 380 11.77 -7.84 -11.13
CA ALA A 380 13.05 -8.25 -10.57
C ALA A 380 13.05 -8.37 -9.04
N LEU A 381 12.33 -7.48 -8.35
CA LEU A 381 12.36 -7.39 -6.89
C LEU A 381 11.26 -8.19 -6.19
N HIS A 382 10.17 -8.53 -6.88
CA HIS A 382 9.01 -9.19 -6.27
C HIS A 382 8.86 -10.66 -6.72
N PRO A 383 8.63 -11.60 -5.77
CA PRO A 383 8.63 -11.42 -4.32
C PRO A 383 10.05 -11.30 -3.75
N THR A 384 10.22 -10.47 -2.72
CA THR A 384 11.51 -10.38 -2.03
C THR A 384 11.75 -11.64 -1.20
N PRO A 385 13.02 -12.00 -0.90
CA PRO A 385 13.33 -13.02 0.10
C PRO A 385 12.75 -12.76 1.50
N ALA A 386 12.33 -11.52 1.80
CA ALA A 386 11.73 -11.15 3.08
C ALA A 386 10.24 -11.52 3.17
N VAL A 387 9.55 -11.73 2.03
CA VAL A 387 8.13 -12.12 2.00
C VAL A 387 7.80 -13.41 1.25
N GLY A 388 8.69 -13.86 0.36
CA GLY A 388 8.58 -15.15 -0.33
C GLY A 388 9.47 -16.21 0.31
N GLY A 389 10.76 -16.14 0.04
CA GLY A 389 11.75 -17.10 0.51
C GLY A 389 12.86 -17.33 -0.51
N VAL A 390 13.70 -18.34 -0.28
CA VAL A 390 14.86 -18.69 -1.11
C VAL A 390 14.98 -20.22 -1.19
N PRO A 391 15.18 -20.81 -2.39
CA PRO A 391 14.97 -20.20 -3.71
C PRO A 391 13.50 -19.83 -3.95
N SER A 392 13.25 -18.75 -4.71
CA SER A 392 11.92 -18.14 -4.82
C SER A 392 10.84 -19.10 -5.35
N GLU A 393 11.13 -19.87 -6.40
CA GLU A 393 10.17 -20.81 -7.01
C GLU A 393 9.70 -21.88 -6.01
N ARG A 394 10.63 -22.52 -5.31
CA ARG A 394 10.34 -23.55 -4.30
C ARG A 394 9.66 -22.99 -3.06
N ALA A 395 10.02 -21.78 -2.65
CA ALA A 395 9.33 -21.09 -1.56
C ALA A 395 7.87 -20.79 -1.92
N LEU A 396 7.59 -20.29 -3.14
CA LEU A 396 6.23 -20.04 -3.60
C LEU A 396 5.40 -21.32 -3.75
N GLU A 397 5.99 -22.42 -4.24
CA GLU A 397 5.34 -23.74 -4.24
C GLU A 397 4.93 -24.15 -2.82
N THR A 398 5.85 -24.05 -1.87
CA THR A 398 5.60 -24.39 -0.46
C THR A 398 4.48 -23.53 0.14
N ILE A 399 4.46 -22.23 -0.15
CA ILE A 399 3.42 -21.30 0.28
C ILE A 399 2.04 -21.74 -0.25
N ARG A 400 1.95 -22.00 -1.57
CA ARG A 400 0.70 -22.44 -2.21
C ARG A 400 0.15 -23.72 -1.60
N GLU A 401 1.03 -24.67 -1.29
CA GLU A 401 0.64 -25.99 -0.78
C GLU A 401 0.19 -25.95 0.69
N ARG A 402 0.77 -25.05 1.51
CA ARG A 402 0.70 -25.17 2.97
C ARG A 402 -0.12 -24.09 3.68
N GLU A 403 -0.28 -22.88 3.12
CA GLU A 403 -0.96 -21.79 3.85
C GLU A 403 -2.47 -21.99 4.00
N GLY A 404 -3.12 -22.60 3.01
CA GLY A 404 -4.55 -22.83 3.05
C GLY A 404 -5.41 -21.57 2.93
N PHE A 405 -4.83 -20.42 2.56
CA PHE A 405 -5.55 -19.20 2.21
C PHE A 405 -4.86 -18.45 1.07
N ASP A 406 -5.59 -17.48 0.51
CA ASP A 406 -5.11 -16.62 -0.56
C ASP A 406 -4.56 -15.29 -0.03
N ARG A 407 -3.25 -15.09 -0.20
CA ARG A 407 -2.61 -13.81 0.13
C ARG A 407 -3.18 -12.65 -0.68
N GLY A 408 -3.62 -12.88 -1.93
CA GLY A 408 -4.05 -11.81 -2.82
C GLY A 408 -3.00 -10.71 -2.91
N TRP A 409 -3.33 -9.49 -2.49
CA TRP A 409 -2.39 -8.37 -2.47
C TRP A 409 -1.54 -8.28 -1.19
N TYR A 410 -1.82 -9.07 -0.15
CA TYR A 410 -0.95 -9.12 1.03
C TYR A 410 0.45 -9.60 0.63
N ALA A 411 1.46 -8.86 1.11
CA ALA A 411 2.87 -9.01 0.76
C ALA A 411 3.20 -8.76 -0.73
N GLY A 412 2.21 -8.45 -1.57
CA GLY A 412 2.40 -7.96 -2.94
C GLY A 412 2.92 -6.51 -2.96
N PRO A 413 3.34 -5.99 -4.11
CA PRO A 413 3.71 -4.59 -4.22
C PRO A 413 2.48 -3.71 -4.42
N VAL A 414 2.45 -2.61 -3.67
CA VAL A 414 1.43 -1.56 -3.74
C VAL A 414 2.08 -0.19 -3.76
N GLY A 415 1.54 0.75 -4.53
CA GLY A 415 2.21 2.00 -4.78
C GLY A 415 1.64 2.78 -5.96
N TRP A 416 2.52 3.48 -6.67
CA TRP A 416 2.15 4.28 -7.82
C TRP A 416 3.25 4.40 -8.87
N ILE A 417 2.83 4.65 -10.11
CA ILE A 417 3.68 4.93 -11.28
C ILE A 417 3.25 6.26 -11.88
N GLY A 418 4.18 7.20 -12.00
CA GLY A 418 4.07 8.45 -12.76
C GLY A 418 4.95 8.41 -14.00
N LYS A 419 5.19 9.58 -14.61
CA LYS A 419 5.98 9.70 -15.83
C LYS A 419 7.44 9.26 -15.68
N ASP A 420 8.15 9.90 -14.75
CA ASP A 420 9.58 9.68 -14.49
C ASP A 420 9.83 9.26 -13.03
N GLU A 421 8.78 8.86 -12.32
CA GLU A 421 8.85 8.48 -10.91
C GLU A 421 7.93 7.29 -10.64
N ALA A 422 8.34 6.44 -9.70
CA ALA A 422 7.50 5.40 -9.14
C ALA A 422 7.87 5.14 -7.68
N GLU A 423 6.94 4.67 -6.88
CA GLU A 423 7.23 4.23 -5.52
C GLU A 423 6.30 3.09 -5.13
N PHE A 424 6.89 2.00 -4.65
CA PHE A 424 6.19 0.80 -4.21
C PHE A 424 6.65 0.38 -2.83
N ALA A 425 5.69 0.04 -1.99
CA ALA A 425 5.88 -0.62 -0.72
C ALA A 425 5.54 -2.11 -0.86
N VAL A 426 6.11 -2.93 0.02
CA VAL A 426 5.66 -4.31 0.21
C VAL A 426 4.43 -4.28 1.11
N ALA A 427 3.30 -4.84 0.69
CA ALA A 427 2.01 -4.73 1.37
C ALA A 427 1.90 -5.65 2.60
N ILE A 428 2.80 -5.47 3.56
CA ILE A 428 2.79 -6.10 4.89
C ILE A 428 2.16 -5.16 5.92
N ARG A 429 1.82 -5.70 7.11
CA ARG A 429 1.11 -4.96 8.17
C ARG A 429 -0.19 -4.36 7.62
N SER A 430 -0.99 -5.24 7.02
CA SER A 430 -2.14 -4.87 6.23
C SER A 430 -3.34 -5.74 6.56
N ALA A 431 -4.52 -5.23 6.21
CA ALA A 431 -5.79 -5.87 6.43
C ALA A 431 -6.67 -5.73 5.19
N ARG A 432 -7.46 -6.77 4.90
CA ARG A 432 -8.58 -6.67 3.96
C ARG A 432 -9.87 -6.59 4.75
N ILE A 433 -10.67 -5.58 4.45
CA ILE A 433 -11.94 -5.30 5.12
C ILE A 433 -13.07 -5.61 4.14
N ARG A 434 -14.04 -6.44 4.54
CA ARG A 434 -15.20 -6.83 3.74
C ARG A 434 -16.43 -6.86 4.64
N GLY A 435 -17.27 -5.82 4.55
CA GLY A 435 -18.40 -5.61 5.46
C GLY A 435 -17.94 -5.65 6.92
N ALA A 436 -18.54 -6.53 7.71
CA ALA A 436 -18.22 -6.72 9.13
C ALA A 436 -17.01 -7.63 9.42
N GLN A 437 -16.21 -7.97 8.41
CA GLN A 437 -15.00 -8.79 8.56
C GLN A 437 -13.73 -8.02 8.24
N MET A 438 -12.71 -8.17 9.10
CA MET A 438 -11.37 -7.63 8.89
C MET A 438 -10.35 -8.76 8.96
N ALA A 439 -9.83 -9.17 7.80
CA ALA A 439 -8.77 -10.17 7.68
C ALA A 439 -7.39 -9.51 7.82
N LEU A 440 -6.72 -9.74 8.95
CA LEU A 440 -5.38 -9.26 9.25
C LEU A 440 -4.34 -10.25 8.75
N TYR A 441 -3.31 -9.77 8.07
CA TYR A 441 -2.27 -10.64 7.52
C TYR A 441 -0.90 -10.42 8.19
N SER A 442 -0.24 -11.53 8.50
CA SER A 442 1.09 -11.54 9.12
C SER A 442 1.83 -12.82 8.76
N GLY A 443 3.15 -12.76 8.66
CA GLY A 443 3.98 -13.91 8.33
C GLY A 443 5.34 -13.86 8.99
N ALA A 444 6.00 -15.01 9.00
CA ALA A 444 7.27 -15.30 9.66
C ALA A 444 8.22 -16.02 8.70
N GLY A 445 9.49 -15.62 8.71
CA GLY A 445 10.52 -16.18 7.84
C GLY A 445 11.13 -17.42 8.46
N ILE A 446 10.73 -18.59 7.98
CA ILE A 446 11.18 -19.87 8.53
C ILE A 446 12.55 -20.21 7.98
N VAL A 447 13.50 -20.44 8.88
CA VAL A 447 14.88 -20.83 8.59
C VAL A 447 15.28 -22.04 9.45
N ARG A 448 16.46 -22.60 9.17
CA ARG A 448 17.00 -23.69 10.00
C ARG A 448 17.11 -23.23 11.46
N GLY A 449 16.42 -23.94 12.36
CA GLY A 449 16.42 -23.67 13.79
C GLY A 449 15.31 -22.74 14.27
N SER A 450 14.38 -22.32 13.40
CA SER A 450 13.11 -21.69 13.82
C SER A 450 12.33 -22.62 14.77
N ASP A 451 11.70 -22.03 15.78
CA ASP A 451 10.80 -22.73 16.70
C ASP A 451 9.33 -22.41 16.37
N PRO A 452 8.46 -23.39 16.08
CA PRO A 452 7.09 -23.13 15.66
C PRO A 452 6.27 -22.24 16.60
N GLN A 453 6.53 -22.31 17.92
CA GLN A 453 5.83 -21.51 18.91
C GLN A 453 6.31 -20.06 18.89
N GLU A 454 7.62 -19.84 18.86
CA GLU A 454 8.20 -18.49 18.74
C GLU A 454 7.72 -17.79 17.47
N GLU A 455 7.66 -18.50 16.33
CA GLU A 455 7.19 -17.93 15.06
C GLU A 455 5.68 -17.58 15.10
N TRP A 456 4.87 -18.33 15.85
CA TRP A 456 3.47 -17.98 16.10
C TRP A 456 3.34 -16.69 16.92
N ASP A 457 4.15 -16.57 17.97
CA ASP A 457 4.14 -15.40 18.85
C ASP A 457 4.63 -14.15 18.11
N GLU A 458 5.59 -14.31 17.18
CA GLU A 458 6.03 -13.24 16.28
C GLU A 458 4.88 -12.73 15.39
N ILE A 459 4.13 -13.61 14.73
CA ILE A 459 3.03 -13.17 13.85
C ILE A 459 1.85 -12.55 14.62
N GLU A 460 1.59 -12.96 15.86
CA GLU A 460 0.67 -12.25 16.77
C GLU A 460 1.14 -10.84 17.06
N GLN A 461 2.41 -10.67 17.44
CA GLN A 461 2.98 -9.35 17.70
C GLN A 461 2.89 -8.46 16.46
N LYS A 462 3.02 -9.03 15.25
CA LYS A 462 2.99 -8.27 14.01
C LYS A 462 1.65 -7.61 13.70
N ILE A 463 0.54 -8.19 14.15
CA ILE A 463 -0.81 -7.63 14.00
C ILE A 463 -1.25 -6.75 15.18
N GLY A 464 -0.42 -6.61 16.22
CA GLY A 464 -0.76 -5.89 17.45
C GLY A 464 -1.26 -4.45 17.25
N ASN A 465 -0.72 -3.71 16.27
CA ASN A 465 -1.20 -2.35 15.97
C ASN A 465 -2.64 -2.31 15.45
N PHE A 466 -3.11 -3.38 14.79
CA PHE A 466 -4.51 -3.51 14.39
C PHE A 466 -5.38 -3.98 15.56
N LEU A 467 -4.88 -4.91 16.37
CA LEU A 467 -5.61 -5.40 17.56
C LEU A 467 -5.83 -4.26 18.57
N SER A 468 -4.86 -3.39 18.77
CA SER A 468 -5.01 -2.23 19.66
C SER A 468 -6.07 -1.22 19.21
N LEU A 469 -6.57 -1.31 17.97
CA LEU A 469 -7.67 -0.46 17.50
C LEU A 469 -9.03 -0.95 18.02
N VAL A 470 -9.12 -2.23 18.40
CA VAL A 470 -10.37 -2.92 18.72
C VAL A 470 -10.49 -3.31 20.20
N ASP A 471 -9.40 -3.10 20.96
CA ASP A 471 -9.25 -3.38 22.40
C ASP A 471 -9.86 -2.29 23.31
#